data_AF-X0KN23-F1
#
_entry.id   AF-X0KN23-F1
#
_cell.length_a   1.000
_cell.length_b   1.000
_cell.length_c   1.000
_cell.angle_alpha   90.00
_cell.angle_beta   90.00
_cell.angle_gamma   90.00
#
_symmetry.space_group_name_H-M   'P 1'
#
loop_
_entity.id
_entity.type
_entity.pdbx_description
1 polymer ?
#
loop_
_entity_poly.entity_id
_entity_poly.type
_entity_poly.pdbx_seq_one_letter_code
_entity_poly.pdbx_strand_id
1 'polypeptide(L)'
;MKDKNWPVQSAAAESLGNQANLSKATVSALVELLKSKVLHVQSAAASALGGQANLSENAVFAFVGLLTNENWTIQTTAAQAIKRQTNLPETAVWTLAALLKHGASSVRSAAASALGGQANLSETAVSALVAMLEDEIWGFRSAAVSALGGQANLSDTTVSALRALLRVQSENAGSALLEDNDKDEPVRFEAARTLGSQTNLSDNILKAIGLLLESERSDERPNETKHATLRDVRSVESWYGSWLYRSFKEQFSLYVDDSNCVINQSSGLRTASLDDYSGFLYAVSKGRQLWNISGYNLWGDLEVEPAKDYLGTRPPA
;
A
#
# COMPACT_ATOMS: atom_id res chain seq x y z
N MET A 1 5.50 5.60 -40.67
CA MET A 1 5.75 4.34 -39.93
C MET A 1 6.41 3.23 -40.76
N LYS A 2 6.14 3.07 -42.07
CA LYS A 2 6.81 2.06 -42.94
C LYS A 2 8.07 2.57 -43.68
N ASP A 3 8.58 3.74 -43.31
CA ASP A 3 9.78 4.31 -43.93
C ASP A 3 11.00 3.45 -43.60
N LYS A 4 12.03 3.38 -44.46
CA LYS A 4 13.25 2.60 -44.14
C LYS A 4 14.16 3.33 -43.15
N ASN A 5 13.99 4.64 -43.00
CA ASN A 5 14.83 5.47 -42.15
C ASN A 5 14.28 5.53 -40.71
N TRP A 6 15.05 5.02 -39.75
CA TRP A 6 14.61 4.91 -38.36
C TRP A 6 14.26 6.25 -37.69
N PRO A 7 14.92 7.40 -37.97
CA PRO A 7 14.52 8.69 -37.40
C PRO A 7 13.14 9.12 -37.89
N VAL A 8 12.80 8.82 -39.15
CA VAL A 8 11.47 9.11 -39.72
C VAL A 8 10.41 8.23 -39.07
N GLN A 9 10.74 6.96 -38.78
CA GLN A 9 9.85 6.08 -38.02
C GLN A 9 9.64 6.59 -36.59
N SER A 10 10.71 6.97 -35.89
CA SER A 10 10.68 7.48 -34.50
C SER A 10 9.86 8.75 -34.41
N ALA A 11 10.16 9.76 -35.24
CA ALA A 11 9.45 11.04 -35.27
C ALA A 11 7.96 10.86 -35.59
N ALA A 12 7.63 9.94 -36.50
CA ALA A 12 6.23 9.62 -36.79
C ALA A 12 5.53 9.02 -35.56
N ALA A 13 6.15 8.06 -34.87
CA ALA A 13 5.60 7.45 -33.66
C ALA A 13 5.47 8.47 -32.51
N GLU A 14 6.48 9.32 -32.29
CA GLU A 14 6.45 10.39 -31.30
C GLU A 14 5.30 11.37 -31.54
N SER A 15 5.09 11.78 -32.80
CA SER A 15 3.99 12.69 -33.15
C SER A 15 2.61 12.11 -32.82
N LEU A 16 2.46 10.79 -32.90
CA LEU A 16 1.24 10.07 -32.57
C LEU A 16 1.02 9.95 -31.06
N GLY A 17 2.08 9.98 -30.25
CA GLY A 17 1.95 9.90 -28.80
C GLY A 17 1.25 11.09 -28.15
N ASN A 18 1.16 12.22 -28.85
CA ASN A 18 0.40 13.38 -28.40
C ASN A 18 -1.11 13.28 -28.69
N GLN A 19 -1.56 12.22 -29.36
CA GLN A 19 -2.96 12.01 -29.69
C GLN A 19 -3.66 11.19 -28.62
N ALA A 20 -4.77 11.72 -28.10
CA ALA A 20 -5.56 11.04 -27.07
C ALA A 20 -6.19 9.73 -27.56
N ASN A 21 -6.56 9.65 -28.84
CA ASN A 21 -7.20 8.49 -29.43
C ASN A 21 -6.55 8.15 -30.78
N LEU A 22 -5.97 6.95 -30.87
CA LEU A 22 -5.39 6.43 -32.09
C LEU A 22 -6.37 5.51 -32.82
N SER A 23 -6.34 5.57 -34.16
CA SER A 23 -7.12 4.63 -34.98
C SER A 23 -6.61 3.19 -34.80
N LYS A 24 -7.48 2.18 -35.00
CA LYS A 24 -7.09 0.77 -34.94
C LYS A 24 -5.91 0.45 -35.86
N ALA A 25 -5.87 1.02 -37.06
CA ALA A 25 -4.77 0.85 -38.00
C ALA A 25 -3.46 1.45 -37.48
N THR A 26 -3.54 2.62 -36.83
CA THR A 26 -2.40 3.28 -36.19
C THR A 26 -1.86 2.47 -35.02
N VAL A 27 -2.75 1.95 -34.15
CA VAL A 27 -2.38 1.08 -33.04
C VAL A 27 -1.67 -0.17 -33.55
N SER A 28 -2.23 -0.86 -34.56
CA SER A 28 -1.58 -2.05 -35.15
C SER A 28 -0.19 -1.74 -35.72
N ALA A 29 -0.03 -0.59 -36.38
CA ALA A 29 1.27 -0.19 -36.91
C ALA A 29 2.29 0.13 -35.80
N LEU A 30 1.87 0.79 -34.71
CA LEU A 30 2.74 1.03 -33.56
C LEU A 30 3.10 -0.28 -32.84
N VAL A 31 2.19 -1.24 -32.73
CA VAL A 31 2.47 -2.57 -32.16
C VAL A 31 3.55 -3.31 -32.97
N GLU A 32 3.56 -3.18 -34.29
CA GLU A 32 4.67 -3.72 -35.10
C GLU A 32 5.99 -2.98 -34.84
N LEU A 33 5.95 -1.67 -34.61
CA LEU A 33 7.16 -0.91 -34.25
C LEU A 33 7.72 -1.26 -32.86
N LEU A 34 6.91 -1.80 -31.95
CA LEU A 34 7.41 -2.35 -30.67
C LEU A 34 8.37 -3.54 -30.88
N LYS A 35 8.36 -4.19 -32.04
CA LYS A 35 9.28 -5.29 -32.39
C LYS A 35 10.57 -4.79 -33.06
N SER A 36 10.71 -3.48 -33.25
CA SER A 36 11.89 -2.89 -33.89
C SER A 36 13.16 -3.17 -33.07
N LYS A 37 14.25 -3.48 -33.77
CA LYS A 37 15.60 -3.59 -33.15
C LYS A 37 16.22 -2.22 -32.86
N VAL A 38 15.64 -1.14 -33.38
CA VAL A 38 16.11 0.22 -33.13
C VAL A 38 15.44 0.74 -31.87
N LEU A 39 16.22 0.90 -30.80
CA LEU A 39 15.73 1.32 -29.48
C LEU A 39 14.89 2.61 -29.54
N HIS A 40 15.31 3.62 -30.30
CA HIS A 40 14.54 4.87 -30.44
C HIS A 40 13.15 4.63 -31.03
N VAL A 41 13.04 3.82 -32.08
CA VAL A 41 11.75 3.48 -32.71
C VAL A 41 10.87 2.68 -31.74
N GLN A 42 11.46 1.72 -31.03
CA GLN A 42 10.75 0.90 -30.05
C GLN A 42 10.24 1.76 -28.89
N SER A 43 11.07 2.64 -28.33
CA SER A 43 10.69 3.58 -27.27
C SER A 43 9.63 4.57 -27.72
N ALA A 44 9.75 5.16 -28.91
CA ALA A 44 8.75 6.07 -29.46
C ALA A 44 7.37 5.38 -29.60
N ALA A 45 7.37 4.14 -30.10
CA ALA A 45 6.15 3.34 -30.21
C ALA A 45 5.56 2.97 -28.84
N ALA A 46 6.41 2.58 -27.88
CA ALA A 46 5.99 2.25 -26.52
C ALA A 46 5.37 3.47 -25.81
N SER A 47 6.00 4.63 -25.92
CA SER A 47 5.48 5.89 -25.38
C SER A 47 4.14 6.29 -26.01
N ALA A 48 4.04 6.19 -27.35
CA ALA A 48 2.83 6.56 -28.06
C ALA A 48 1.63 5.67 -27.71
N LEU A 49 1.85 4.35 -27.63
CA LEU A 49 0.82 3.40 -27.20
C LEU A 49 0.53 3.52 -25.70
N GLY A 50 1.54 3.74 -24.85
CA GLY A 50 1.37 3.84 -23.40
C GLY A 50 0.60 5.07 -22.93
N GLY A 51 0.44 6.06 -23.80
CA GLY A 51 -0.47 7.20 -23.60
C GLY A 51 -1.95 6.88 -23.85
N GLN A 52 -2.27 5.75 -24.48
CA GLN A 52 -3.66 5.39 -24.80
C GLN A 52 -4.39 4.83 -23.57
N ALA A 53 -5.59 5.34 -23.33
CA ALA A 53 -6.42 4.90 -22.22
C ALA A 53 -6.93 3.46 -22.37
N ASN A 54 -7.22 3.03 -23.61
CA ASN A 54 -7.76 1.71 -23.91
C ASN A 54 -6.91 1.03 -24.99
N LEU A 55 -6.10 0.07 -24.57
CA LEU A 55 -5.31 -0.76 -25.47
C LEU A 55 -6.11 -1.97 -25.95
N SER A 56 -5.84 -2.40 -27.19
CA SER A 56 -6.32 -3.69 -27.65
C SER A 56 -5.58 -4.83 -26.94
N GLU A 57 -6.20 -6.01 -26.87
CA GLU A 57 -5.56 -7.21 -26.28
C GLU A 57 -4.17 -7.48 -26.89
N ASN A 58 -4.04 -7.38 -28.22
CA ASN A 58 -2.76 -7.53 -28.89
C ASN A 58 -1.71 -6.50 -28.44
N ALA A 59 -2.11 -5.25 -28.20
CA ALA A 59 -1.21 -4.22 -27.71
C ALA A 59 -0.81 -4.47 -26.23
N VAL A 60 -1.76 -4.93 -25.41
CA VAL A 60 -1.47 -5.36 -24.02
C VAL A 60 -0.42 -6.48 -24.01
N PHE A 61 -0.61 -7.53 -24.81
CA PHE A 61 0.36 -8.62 -24.89
C PHE A 61 1.73 -8.19 -25.43
N ALA A 62 1.76 -7.24 -26.37
CA ALA A 62 3.02 -6.67 -26.82
C ALA A 62 3.75 -5.97 -25.66
N PHE A 63 3.04 -5.21 -24.82
CA PHE A 63 3.64 -4.62 -23.62
C PHE A 63 4.06 -5.66 -22.58
N VAL A 64 3.27 -6.73 -22.36
CA VAL A 64 3.67 -7.82 -21.45
C VAL A 64 4.98 -8.44 -21.90
N GLY A 65 5.18 -8.66 -23.20
CA GLY A 65 6.45 -9.13 -23.76
C GLY A 65 7.61 -8.13 -23.60
N LEU A 66 7.33 -6.83 -23.55
CA LEU A 66 8.35 -5.80 -23.30
C LEU A 66 8.80 -5.73 -21.83
N LEU A 67 8.11 -6.38 -20.89
CA LEU A 67 8.56 -6.46 -19.50
C LEU A 67 9.84 -7.29 -19.36
N THR A 68 10.14 -8.18 -20.31
CA THR A 68 11.38 -8.95 -20.37
C THR A 68 12.42 -8.34 -21.32
N ASN A 69 12.22 -7.10 -21.79
CA ASN A 69 13.19 -6.41 -22.64
C ASN A 69 14.47 -6.10 -21.86
N GLU A 70 15.65 -6.15 -22.47
CA GLU A 70 16.92 -5.86 -21.79
C GLU A 70 17.04 -4.38 -21.35
N ASN A 71 16.34 -3.47 -22.02
CA ASN A 71 16.37 -2.04 -21.73
C ASN A 71 15.37 -1.66 -20.62
N TRP A 72 15.89 -1.20 -19.48
CA TRP A 72 15.12 -0.75 -18.32
C TRP A 72 14.06 0.33 -18.66
N THR A 73 14.38 1.29 -19.53
CA THR A 73 13.44 2.36 -19.92
C THR A 73 12.23 1.78 -20.66
N ILE A 74 12.43 0.73 -21.45
CA ILE A 74 11.36 0.05 -22.17
C ILE A 74 10.53 -0.80 -21.21
N GLN A 75 11.16 -1.53 -20.28
CA GLN A 75 10.46 -2.29 -19.23
C GLN A 75 9.55 -1.38 -18.40
N THR A 76 10.07 -0.23 -17.95
CA THR A 76 9.31 0.75 -17.13
C THR A 76 8.17 1.39 -17.90
N THR A 77 8.39 1.76 -19.17
CA THR A 77 7.33 2.26 -20.06
C THR A 77 6.22 1.22 -20.25
N ALA A 78 6.60 -0.05 -20.44
CA ALA A 78 5.64 -1.13 -20.59
C ALA A 78 4.82 -1.37 -19.31
N ALA A 79 5.48 -1.41 -18.15
CA ALA A 79 4.79 -1.56 -16.87
C ALA A 79 3.81 -0.40 -16.60
N GLN A 80 4.21 0.84 -16.92
CA GLN A 80 3.34 2.01 -16.79
C GLN A 80 2.16 1.98 -17.76
N ALA A 81 2.38 1.56 -19.01
CA ALA A 81 1.32 1.43 -20.01
C ALA A 81 0.26 0.40 -19.55
N ILE A 82 0.70 -0.75 -19.03
CA ILE A 82 -0.17 -1.79 -18.48
C ILE A 82 -0.90 -1.28 -17.23
N LYS A 83 -0.17 -0.65 -16.29
CA LYS A 83 -0.74 -0.11 -15.04
C LYS A 83 -1.87 0.88 -15.27
N ARG A 84 -1.82 1.64 -16.37
CA ARG A 84 -2.85 2.63 -16.74
C ARG A 84 -4.12 2.01 -17.34
N GLN A 85 -4.07 0.75 -17.76
CA GLN A 85 -5.25 0.08 -18.30
C GLN A 85 -6.21 -0.23 -17.16
N THR A 86 -7.49 0.12 -17.36
CA THR A 86 -8.56 -0.15 -16.40
C THR A 86 -8.78 -1.64 -16.16
N ASN A 87 -8.67 -2.43 -17.22
CA ASN A 87 -8.82 -3.88 -17.17
C ASN A 87 -7.77 -4.53 -18.07
N LEU A 88 -7.30 -5.70 -17.67
CA LEU A 88 -6.43 -6.55 -18.47
C LEU A 88 -7.16 -7.85 -18.84
N PRO A 89 -6.86 -8.44 -20.01
CA PRO A 89 -7.24 -9.81 -20.30
C PRO A 89 -6.73 -10.75 -19.19
N GLU A 90 -7.53 -11.74 -18.79
CA GLU A 90 -7.16 -12.68 -17.72
C GLU A 90 -5.85 -13.41 -18.01
N THR A 91 -5.65 -13.80 -19.26
CA THR A 91 -4.41 -14.41 -19.77
C THR A 91 -3.19 -13.49 -19.63
N ALA A 92 -3.36 -12.17 -19.76
CA ALA A 92 -2.30 -11.20 -19.50
C ALA A 92 -2.01 -11.12 -17.98
N VAL A 93 -3.03 -11.13 -17.13
CA VAL A 93 -2.87 -11.17 -15.66
C VAL A 93 -2.12 -12.43 -15.22
N TRP A 94 -2.44 -13.60 -15.79
CA TRP A 94 -1.70 -14.84 -15.50
C TRP A 94 -0.24 -14.76 -15.93
N THR A 95 0.03 -14.17 -17.09
CA THR A 95 1.40 -13.97 -17.58
C THR A 95 2.19 -13.05 -16.65
N LEU A 96 1.58 -11.93 -16.22
CA LEU A 96 2.18 -11.03 -15.24
C LEU A 96 2.44 -11.73 -13.89
N ALA A 97 1.52 -12.54 -13.40
CA ALA A 97 1.69 -13.31 -12.18
C ALA A 97 2.86 -14.30 -12.27
N ALA A 98 3.07 -14.92 -13.44
CA ALA A 98 4.24 -15.77 -13.67
C ALA A 98 5.56 -14.97 -13.66
N LEU A 99 5.56 -13.75 -14.21
CA LEU A 99 6.73 -12.87 -14.23
C LEU A 99 7.17 -12.38 -12.84
N LEU A 100 6.31 -12.47 -11.82
CA LEU A 100 6.70 -12.22 -10.43
C LEU A 100 7.77 -13.19 -9.92
N LYS A 101 7.94 -14.36 -10.55
CA LYS A 101 8.99 -15.35 -10.21
C LYS A 101 10.18 -15.30 -11.15
N HIS A 102 10.28 -14.28 -12.00
CA HIS A 102 11.34 -14.17 -12.99
C HIS A 102 12.71 -13.97 -12.31
N GLY A 103 13.77 -14.54 -12.90
CA GLY A 103 15.12 -14.48 -12.32
C GLY A 103 15.70 -13.06 -12.27
N ALA A 104 15.38 -12.23 -13.27
CA ALA A 104 15.78 -10.82 -13.29
C ALA A 104 14.89 -9.95 -12.39
N SER A 105 15.54 -9.24 -11.47
CA SER A 105 14.94 -8.32 -10.50
C SER A 105 14.07 -7.23 -11.14
N SER A 106 14.54 -6.64 -12.24
CA SER A 106 13.81 -5.58 -12.95
C SER A 106 12.46 -6.06 -13.51
N VAL A 107 12.42 -7.30 -14.02
CA VAL A 107 11.22 -7.92 -14.57
C VAL A 107 10.19 -8.19 -13.47
N ARG A 108 10.64 -8.70 -12.31
CA ARG A 108 9.75 -8.90 -11.15
C ARG A 108 9.11 -7.59 -10.71
N SER A 109 9.92 -6.52 -10.59
CA SER A 109 9.43 -5.19 -10.23
C SER A 109 8.40 -4.65 -11.21
N ALA A 110 8.67 -4.82 -12.51
CA ALA A 110 7.81 -4.34 -13.57
C ALA A 110 6.46 -5.08 -13.58
N ALA A 111 6.48 -6.39 -13.37
CA ALA A 111 5.28 -7.22 -13.24
C ALA A 111 4.44 -6.85 -12.00
N ALA A 112 5.07 -6.66 -10.84
CA ALA A 112 4.38 -6.24 -9.62
C ALA A 112 3.74 -4.85 -9.78
N SER A 113 4.47 -3.90 -10.38
CA SER A 113 3.95 -2.56 -10.67
C SER A 113 2.76 -2.58 -11.64
N ALA A 114 2.78 -3.46 -12.64
CA ALA A 114 1.69 -3.60 -13.60
C ALA A 114 0.43 -4.19 -12.94
N LEU A 115 0.59 -5.25 -12.14
CA LEU A 115 -0.50 -5.88 -11.40
C LEU A 115 -1.11 -4.92 -10.36
N GLY A 116 -0.29 -4.11 -9.69
CA GLY A 116 -0.76 -3.13 -8.72
C GLY A 116 -1.59 -1.97 -9.29
N GLY A 117 -1.67 -1.84 -10.62
CA GLY A 117 -2.62 -0.94 -11.29
C GLY A 117 -4.03 -1.51 -11.43
N GLN A 118 -4.22 -2.80 -11.17
CA GLN A 118 -5.46 -3.50 -11.43
C GLN A 118 -6.28 -3.62 -10.14
N ALA A 119 -7.56 -3.25 -10.21
CA ALA A 119 -8.44 -3.24 -9.04
C ALA A 119 -8.92 -4.64 -8.62
N ASN A 120 -9.02 -5.56 -9.58
CA ASN A 120 -9.56 -6.91 -9.37
C ASN A 120 -8.62 -7.96 -9.96
N LEU A 121 -7.65 -8.39 -9.17
CA LEU A 121 -6.77 -9.51 -9.54
C LEU A 121 -7.45 -10.85 -9.28
N SER A 122 -7.10 -11.84 -10.11
CA SER A 122 -7.49 -13.24 -9.86
C SER A 122 -6.80 -13.79 -8.60
N GLU A 123 -7.39 -14.81 -7.99
CA GLU A 123 -6.81 -15.47 -6.82
C GLU A 123 -5.38 -15.99 -7.08
N THR A 124 -5.11 -16.47 -8.29
CA THR A 124 -3.77 -16.88 -8.73
C THR A 124 -2.78 -15.73 -8.70
N ALA A 125 -3.16 -14.54 -9.18
CA ALA A 125 -2.30 -13.36 -9.17
C ALA A 125 -2.09 -12.82 -7.75
N VAL A 126 -3.14 -12.80 -6.92
CA VAL A 126 -3.05 -12.45 -5.50
C VAL A 126 -2.11 -13.42 -4.77
N SER A 127 -2.23 -14.72 -5.00
CA SER A 127 -1.36 -15.73 -4.38
C SER A 127 0.10 -15.56 -4.79
N ALA A 128 0.36 -15.19 -6.05
CA ALA A 128 1.71 -14.91 -6.52
C ALA A 128 2.31 -13.64 -5.86
N LEU A 129 1.50 -12.59 -5.64
CA LEU A 129 1.90 -11.41 -4.87
C LEU A 129 2.13 -11.74 -3.39
N VAL A 130 1.30 -12.58 -2.78
CA VAL A 130 1.49 -13.05 -1.40
C VAL A 130 2.82 -13.78 -1.25
N ALA A 131 3.17 -14.67 -2.19
CA ALA A 131 4.48 -15.33 -2.19
C ALA A 131 5.64 -14.33 -2.34
N MET A 132 5.45 -13.22 -3.06
CA MET A 132 6.46 -12.16 -3.21
C MET A 132 6.66 -11.33 -1.93
N LEU A 133 5.76 -11.43 -0.94
CA LEU A 133 5.97 -10.84 0.39
C LEU A 133 7.11 -11.52 1.16
N GLU A 134 7.54 -12.71 0.73
CA GLU A 134 8.64 -13.48 1.31
C GLU A 134 9.95 -13.33 0.49
N ASP A 135 9.97 -12.50 -0.56
CA ASP A 135 11.19 -12.27 -1.35
C ASP A 135 12.29 -11.66 -0.46
N GLU A 136 13.54 -12.06 -0.65
CA GLU A 136 14.70 -11.59 0.14
C GLU A 136 14.93 -10.08 -0.01
N ILE A 137 14.61 -9.50 -1.16
CA ILE A 137 14.84 -8.08 -1.44
C ILE A 137 13.62 -7.26 -1.01
N TRP A 138 13.82 -6.34 -0.08
CA TRP A 138 12.76 -5.51 0.50
C TRP A 138 11.93 -4.72 -0.52
N GLY A 139 12.55 -4.28 -1.62
CA GLY A 139 11.86 -3.57 -2.70
C GLY A 139 10.77 -4.42 -3.36
N PHE A 140 10.93 -5.75 -3.41
CA PHE A 140 9.92 -6.67 -3.93
C PHE A 140 8.79 -6.90 -2.95
N ARG A 141 9.10 -7.04 -1.66
CA ARG A 141 8.08 -7.08 -0.62
C ARG A 141 7.23 -5.81 -0.66
N SER A 142 7.87 -4.64 -0.73
CA SER A 142 7.18 -3.34 -0.85
C SER A 142 6.27 -3.27 -2.09
N ALA A 143 6.78 -3.66 -3.27
CA ALA A 143 5.98 -3.68 -4.50
C ALA A 143 4.77 -4.62 -4.40
N ALA A 144 4.93 -5.79 -3.78
CA ALA A 144 3.85 -6.73 -3.55
C ALA A 144 2.80 -6.18 -2.59
N VAL A 145 3.21 -5.56 -1.48
CA VAL A 145 2.29 -4.89 -0.56
C VAL A 145 1.50 -3.79 -1.28
N SER A 146 2.17 -2.90 -2.02
CA SER A 146 1.49 -1.84 -2.77
C SER A 146 0.49 -2.40 -3.78
N ALA A 147 0.80 -3.50 -4.46
CA ALA A 147 -0.11 -4.14 -5.40
C ALA A 147 -1.32 -4.78 -4.71
N LEU A 148 -1.11 -5.43 -3.56
CA LEU A 148 -2.19 -5.96 -2.72
C LEU A 148 -3.07 -4.83 -2.17
N GLY A 149 -2.50 -3.69 -1.78
CA GLY A 149 -3.27 -2.53 -1.34
C GLY A 149 -4.13 -1.86 -2.40
N GLY A 150 -3.89 -2.15 -3.68
CA GLY A 150 -4.79 -1.76 -4.78
C GLY A 150 -6.03 -2.63 -4.92
N GLN A 151 -6.11 -3.77 -4.21
CA GLN A 151 -7.24 -4.68 -4.31
C GLN A 151 -8.41 -4.22 -3.45
N ALA A 152 -9.62 -4.30 -4.00
CA ALA A 152 -10.84 -3.86 -3.32
C ALA A 152 -11.17 -4.71 -2.08
N ASN A 153 -10.85 -6.01 -2.11
CA ASN A 153 -11.05 -6.93 -1.00
C ASN A 153 -9.83 -7.84 -0.86
N LEU A 154 -9.33 -7.99 0.37
CA LEU A 154 -8.28 -8.94 0.71
C LEU A 154 -8.89 -10.19 1.36
N SER A 155 -8.40 -11.37 0.99
CA SER A 155 -8.73 -12.62 1.69
C SER A 155 -8.05 -12.68 3.06
N ASP A 156 -8.59 -13.49 3.97
CA ASP A 156 -7.99 -13.72 5.30
C ASP A 156 -6.54 -14.20 5.23
N THR A 157 -6.20 -14.98 4.20
CA THR A 157 -4.84 -15.43 3.92
C THR A 157 -3.92 -14.26 3.60
N THR A 158 -4.33 -13.38 2.69
CA THR A 158 -3.56 -12.18 2.31
C THR A 158 -3.39 -11.24 3.49
N VAL A 159 -4.45 -11.04 4.27
CA VAL A 159 -4.39 -10.26 5.51
C VAL A 159 -3.41 -10.85 6.50
N SER A 160 -3.44 -12.16 6.70
CA SER A 160 -2.56 -12.84 7.64
C SER A 160 -1.10 -12.70 7.22
N ALA A 161 -0.81 -12.79 5.92
CA ALA A 161 0.51 -12.56 5.37
C ALA A 161 0.98 -11.10 5.57
N LEU A 162 0.15 -10.10 5.28
CA LEU A 162 0.45 -8.69 5.52
C LEU A 162 0.67 -8.39 7.02
N ARG A 163 -0.11 -9.03 7.90
CA ARG A 163 0.06 -8.92 9.36
C ARG A 163 1.38 -9.56 9.82
N ALA A 164 1.83 -10.63 9.18
CA ALA A 164 3.11 -11.23 9.51
C ALA A 164 4.27 -10.25 9.27
N LEU A 165 4.22 -9.45 8.19
CA LEU A 165 5.22 -8.42 7.91
C LEU A 165 5.35 -7.39 9.03
N LEU A 166 4.24 -7.05 9.71
CA LEU A 166 4.25 -6.13 10.85
C LEU A 166 5.01 -6.69 12.06
N ARG A 167 5.10 -8.02 12.20
CA ARG A 167 5.67 -8.69 13.39
C ARG A 167 7.17 -8.96 13.31
N VAL A 168 7.80 -8.84 12.13
CA VAL A 168 9.17 -9.31 11.85
C VAL A 168 10.27 -8.65 12.70
N GLN A 169 9.96 -7.66 13.54
CA GLN A 169 10.94 -6.97 14.38
C GLN A 169 11.02 -7.41 15.86
N SER A 170 10.10 -8.23 16.37
CA SER A 170 10.04 -8.44 17.84
C SER A 170 11.03 -9.47 18.40
N GLU A 171 11.56 -10.39 17.59
CA GLU A 171 12.51 -11.42 18.09
C GLU A 171 13.97 -10.96 18.07
N ASN A 172 14.31 -9.92 17.30
CA ASN A 172 15.68 -9.39 17.19
C ASN A 172 15.90 -8.07 17.95
N ALA A 173 14.86 -7.49 18.57
CA ALA A 173 14.99 -6.27 19.37
C ALA A 173 15.52 -6.55 20.79
N GLY A 174 16.62 -7.30 20.89
CA GLY A 174 17.47 -7.34 22.06
C GLY A 174 18.41 -6.14 22.05
N SER A 175 17.98 -5.03 22.65
CA SER A 175 18.84 -4.00 23.27
C SER A 175 20.15 -3.58 22.55
N ALA A 176 20.16 -3.43 21.23
CA ALA A 176 21.31 -2.84 20.55
C ALA A 176 20.88 -2.09 19.29
N LEU A 177 21.03 -0.76 19.39
CA LEU A 177 21.22 0.17 18.29
C LEU A 177 20.01 0.40 17.38
N LEU A 178 19.54 1.65 17.43
CA LEU A 178 18.88 2.36 16.34
C LEU A 178 19.83 2.33 15.12
N GLU A 179 19.90 1.20 14.41
CA GLU A 179 20.60 1.14 13.15
C GLU A 179 19.70 1.67 12.04
N ASP A 180 20.18 2.77 11.47
CA ASP A 180 19.75 3.55 10.30
C ASP A 180 19.63 2.71 8.99
N ASN A 181 19.30 1.42 9.09
CA ASN A 181 19.40 0.45 8.00
C ASN A 181 18.31 -0.64 8.07
N ASP A 182 17.19 -0.37 8.73
CA ASP A 182 16.01 -1.24 8.71
C ASP A 182 15.33 -1.19 7.34
N LYS A 183 15.83 -2.01 6.43
CA LYS A 183 15.33 -2.15 5.05
C LYS A 183 13.87 -2.59 4.98
N ASP A 184 13.30 -3.06 6.09
CA ASP A 184 11.93 -3.57 6.17
C ASP A 184 10.96 -2.52 6.70
N GLU A 185 11.46 -1.40 7.21
CA GLU A 185 10.63 -0.28 7.66
C GLU A 185 9.65 0.20 6.57
N PRO A 186 10.07 0.41 5.30
CA PRO A 186 9.13 0.80 4.24
C PRO A 186 8.08 -0.28 3.95
N VAL A 187 8.44 -1.55 4.09
CA VAL A 187 7.53 -2.69 3.85
C VAL A 187 6.46 -2.75 4.94
N ARG A 188 6.85 -2.57 6.21
CA ARG A 188 5.91 -2.55 7.35
C ARG A 188 4.97 -1.35 7.27
N PHE A 189 5.51 -0.18 6.91
CA PHE A 189 4.71 1.02 6.69
C PHE A 189 3.62 0.78 5.63
N GLU A 190 4.02 0.29 4.46
CA GLU A 190 3.08 0.07 3.36
C GLU A 190 2.06 -1.04 3.71
N ALA A 191 2.46 -2.03 4.52
CA ALA A 191 1.56 -3.11 4.96
C ALA A 191 0.51 -2.59 5.94
N ALA A 192 0.92 -1.77 6.91
CA ALA A 192 0.01 -1.12 7.84
C ALA A 192 -0.96 -0.19 7.11
N ARG A 193 -0.46 0.63 6.17
CA ARG A 193 -1.29 1.49 5.31
C ARG A 193 -2.32 0.68 4.51
N THR A 194 -1.86 -0.40 3.89
CA THR A 194 -2.70 -1.31 3.10
C THR A 194 -3.82 -1.88 3.94
N LEU A 195 -3.48 -2.48 5.08
CA LEU A 195 -4.47 -3.07 5.97
C LEU A 195 -5.45 -2.01 6.54
N GLY A 196 -4.96 -0.81 6.82
CA GLY A 196 -5.78 0.31 7.29
C GLY A 196 -6.79 0.83 6.28
N SER A 197 -6.46 0.77 4.98
CA SER A 197 -7.40 1.14 3.92
C SER A 197 -8.55 0.14 3.72
N GLN A 198 -8.47 -1.06 4.33
CA GLN A 198 -9.49 -2.09 4.23
C GLN A 198 -10.56 -1.87 5.32
N THR A 199 -11.66 -1.23 4.96
CA THR A 199 -12.75 -0.85 5.88
C THR A 199 -13.35 -2.05 6.63
N ASN A 200 -13.70 -3.13 5.91
CA ASN A 200 -14.26 -4.37 6.49
C ASN A 200 -13.27 -5.05 7.44
N LEU A 201 -11.97 -4.95 7.13
CA LEU A 201 -10.95 -5.59 7.93
C LEU A 201 -10.75 -4.85 9.24
N SER A 202 -10.79 -3.51 9.20
CA SER A 202 -10.67 -2.72 10.42
C SER A 202 -11.77 -3.06 11.42
N ASP A 203 -13.02 -3.24 11.00
CA ASP A 203 -14.09 -3.58 11.95
C ASP A 203 -13.89 -4.95 12.61
N ASN A 204 -13.47 -5.96 11.85
CA ASN A 204 -13.15 -7.28 12.39
C ASN A 204 -11.93 -7.25 13.33
N ILE A 205 -10.91 -6.46 13.00
CA ILE A 205 -9.73 -6.28 13.86
C ILE A 205 -10.12 -5.59 15.16
N LEU A 206 -10.87 -4.49 15.09
CA LEU A 206 -11.33 -3.75 16.27
C LEU A 206 -12.12 -4.68 17.19
N LYS A 207 -13.02 -5.49 16.62
CA LYS A 207 -13.74 -6.53 17.37
C LYS A 207 -12.80 -7.57 18.00
N ALA A 208 -11.80 -8.05 17.26
CA ALA A 208 -10.84 -9.06 17.74
C ALA A 208 -9.98 -8.55 18.92
N ILE A 209 -9.61 -7.27 18.91
CA ILE A 209 -8.88 -6.62 20.00
C ILE A 209 -9.81 -6.12 21.13
N GLY A 210 -11.09 -6.48 21.11
CA GLY A 210 -12.03 -6.17 22.20
C GLY A 210 -12.74 -4.81 22.08
N LEU A 211 -12.49 -4.03 21.03
CA LEU A 211 -13.23 -2.80 20.71
C LEU A 211 -14.57 -3.14 20.01
N LEU A 212 -15.53 -3.56 20.82
CA LEU A 212 -16.89 -3.91 20.40
C LEU A 212 -17.74 -2.66 20.15
N LEU A 213 -18.69 -2.74 19.21
CA LEU A 213 -19.70 -1.68 19.06
C LEU A 213 -20.59 -1.62 20.30
N GLU A 214 -20.99 -0.42 20.71
CA GLU A 214 -21.89 -0.27 21.85
C GLU A 214 -23.23 -1.02 21.66
N SER A 215 -23.75 -1.08 20.44
CA SER A 215 -24.95 -1.87 20.10
C SER A 215 -24.79 -3.38 20.21
N GLU A 216 -23.56 -3.91 20.25
CA GLU A 216 -23.27 -5.33 20.50
C GLU A 216 -23.24 -5.67 21.99
N ARG A 217 -23.27 -4.67 22.89
CA ARG A 217 -23.36 -4.89 24.34
C ARG A 217 -24.83 -5.09 24.71
N SER A 218 -25.14 -6.24 25.32
CA SER A 218 -26.49 -6.54 25.79
C SER A 218 -26.95 -5.55 26.87
N ASP A 219 -28.10 -4.91 26.67
CA ASP A 219 -28.75 -3.87 27.50
C ASP A 219 -29.23 -4.33 28.90
N GLU A 220 -28.79 -5.48 29.41
CA GLU A 220 -29.24 -5.97 30.72
C GLU A 220 -28.35 -5.48 31.87
N ARG A 221 -29.01 -4.80 32.81
CA ARG A 221 -28.54 -4.12 34.03
C ARG A 221 -27.65 -4.97 34.98
N PRO A 222 -26.94 -4.31 35.90
CA PRO A 222 -25.59 -4.65 36.33
C PRO A 222 -25.61 -5.77 37.35
N ASN A 223 -24.93 -6.88 37.04
CA ASN A 223 -24.26 -7.64 38.11
C ASN A 223 -23.11 -8.50 37.63
N GLU A 224 -22.80 -8.54 36.34
CA GLU A 224 -21.51 -9.02 35.82
C GLU A 224 -21.38 -8.51 34.37
N THR A 225 -21.22 -7.20 34.20
CA THR A 225 -20.89 -6.62 32.88
C THR A 225 -19.52 -7.18 32.49
N LYS A 226 -19.50 -8.10 31.52
CA LYS A 226 -18.30 -8.39 30.75
C LYS A 226 -17.95 -7.13 29.94
N HIS A 227 -17.34 -6.15 30.59
CA HIS A 227 -16.69 -5.06 29.87
C HIS A 227 -15.62 -5.71 29.01
N ALA A 228 -15.72 -5.51 27.69
CA ALA A 228 -14.68 -6.01 26.80
C ALA A 228 -13.39 -5.27 27.13
N THR A 229 -12.37 -5.99 27.60
CA THR A 229 -11.03 -5.43 27.79
C THR A 229 -10.32 -5.34 26.44
N LEU A 230 -9.55 -4.27 26.23
CA LEU A 230 -8.67 -4.13 25.08
C LEU A 230 -7.63 -5.26 25.11
N ARG A 231 -7.73 -6.17 24.13
CA ARG A 231 -6.84 -7.32 23.99
C ARG A 231 -5.66 -6.91 23.13
N ASP A 232 -4.47 -7.34 23.53
CA ASP A 232 -3.23 -7.13 22.79
C ASP A 232 -2.93 -5.64 22.50
N VAL A 233 -2.65 -4.90 23.57
CA VAL A 233 -2.29 -3.48 23.54
C VAL A 233 -1.13 -3.17 22.58
N ARG A 234 -0.21 -4.13 22.37
CA ARG A 234 0.93 -3.96 21.47
C ARG A 234 0.52 -3.86 20.00
N SER A 235 -0.61 -4.46 19.61
CA SER A 235 -1.15 -4.30 18.26
C SER A 235 -1.42 -2.83 17.92
N VAL A 236 -1.72 -1.97 18.90
CA VAL A 236 -1.95 -0.52 18.69
C VAL A 236 -0.75 0.15 18.01
N GLU A 237 0.48 -0.26 18.32
CA GLU A 237 1.70 0.28 17.70
C GLU A 237 1.66 0.13 16.18
N SER A 238 1.28 -1.05 15.69
CA SER A 238 1.25 -1.36 14.26
C SER A 238 0.08 -0.68 13.54
N TRP A 239 -1.05 -0.52 14.22
CA TRP A 239 -2.27 0.04 13.63
C TRP A 239 -2.39 1.55 13.75
N TYR A 240 -1.62 2.18 14.64
CA TYR A 240 -1.74 3.58 15.01
C TYR A 240 -1.88 4.49 13.79
N GLY A 241 -0.97 4.42 12.83
CA GLY A 241 -1.05 5.37 11.72
C GLY A 241 -2.03 4.98 10.61
N SER A 242 -2.47 3.73 10.54
CA SER A 242 -3.64 3.36 9.74
C SER A 242 -4.88 4.08 10.29
N TRP A 243 -5.06 4.02 11.62
CA TRP A 243 -6.14 4.72 12.32
C TRP A 243 -6.01 6.24 12.22
N LEU A 244 -4.79 6.78 12.35
CA LEU A 244 -4.51 8.19 12.12
C LEU A 244 -4.85 8.61 10.68
N TYR A 245 -4.50 7.80 9.69
CA TYR A 245 -4.83 8.07 8.29
C TYR A 245 -6.34 8.10 8.05
N ARG A 246 -7.07 7.13 8.63
CA ARG A 246 -8.55 7.12 8.61
C ARG A 246 -9.12 8.39 9.24
N SER A 247 -8.54 8.89 10.33
CA SER A 247 -9.00 10.13 10.98
C SER A 247 -8.97 11.37 10.08
N PHE A 248 -8.12 11.39 9.05
CA PHE A 248 -8.08 12.48 8.07
C PHE A 248 -9.07 12.32 6.91
N LYS A 249 -9.60 11.11 6.69
CA LYS A 249 -10.44 10.78 5.53
C LYS A 249 -11.91 10.56 5.87
N GLU A 250 -12.19 10.16 7.09
CA GLU A 250 -13.52 9.79 7.55
C GLU A 250 -13.71 10.14 9.01
N GLN A 251 -14.96 10.07 9.49
CA GLN A 251 -15.25 10.18 10.91
C GLN A 251 -14.61 8.99 11.62
N PHE A 252 -13.41 9.20 12.15
CA PHE A 252 -12.65 8.22 12.91
C PHE A 252 -11.78 8.95 13.93
N SER A 253 -12.02 8.75 15.23
CA SER A 253 -11.14 9.26 16.28
C SER A 253 -10.87 8.19 17.33
N LEU A 254 -9.62 8.10 17.77
CA LEU A 254 -9.17 7.26 18.87
C LEU A 254 -8.81 8.16 20.05
N TYR A 255 -9.43 7.92 21.20
CA TYR A 255 -9.12 8.64 22.44
C TYR A 255 -9.30 7.74 23.65
N VAL A 256 -8.78 8.19 24.78
CA VAL A 256 -9.03 7.54 26.07
C VAL A 256 -10.04 8.38 26.84
N ASP A 257 -11.07 7.73 27.35
CA ASP A 257 -12.07 8.32 28.23
C ASP A 257 -12.12 7.52 29.54
N ASP A 258 -11.81 8.18 30.65
CA ASP A 258 -11.51 7.56 31.94
C ASP A 258 -10.45 6.43 31.85
N SER A 259 -10.91 5.18 31.84
CA SER A 259 -10.09 3.97 31.69
C SER A 259 -10.52 3.13 30.49
N ASN A 260 -11.16 3.75 29.49
CA ASN A 260 -11.63 3.09 28.29
C ASN A 260 -10.89 3.61 27.06
N CYS A 261 -10.46 2.69 26.21
CA CYS A 261 -10.10 2.97 24.83
C CYS A 261 -11.39 3.17 24.04
N VAL A 262 -11.53 4.33 23.38
CA VAL A 262 -12.72 4.68 22.62
C VAL A 262 -12.34 4.97 21.18
N ILE A 263 -13.04 4.32 20.25
CA ILE A 263 -13.05 4.67 18.83
C ILE A 263 -14.43 5.21 18.48
N ASN A 264 -14.48 6.46 18.06
CA ASN A 264 -15.66 7.05 17.45
C ASN A 264 -15.54 6.93 15.94
N GLN A 265 -16.45 6.18 15.33
CA GLN A 265 -16.53 6.07 13.88
C GLN A 265 -17.97 6.21 13.37
N SER A 266 -18.14 6.34 12.06
CA SER A 266 -19.47 6.51 11.43
C SER A 266 -20.48 5.41 11.78
N SER A 267 -20.02 4.19 12.09
CA SER A 267 -20.86 3.08 12.53
C SER A 267 -21.28 3.16 14.01
N GLY A 268 -20.80 4.14 14.76
CA GLY A 268 -21.02 4.29 16.20
C GLY A 268 -19.73 4.22 17.04
N LEU A 269 -19.91 4.30 18.35
CA LEU A 269 -18.82 4.18 19.33
C LEU A 269 -18.43 2.72 19.52
N ARG A 270 -17.13 2.47 19.55
CA ARG A 270 -16.52 1.24 20.01
C ARG A 270 -15.71 1.51 21.26
N THR A 271 -15.94 0.74 22.31
CA THR A 271 -15.27 0.98 23.60
C THR A 271 -14.71 -0.31 24.18
N ALA A 272 -13.56 -0.21 24.85
CA ALA A 272 -12.94 -1.32 25.56
C ALA A 272 -12.21 -0.83 26.82
N SER A 273 -12.27 -1.58 27.93
CA SER A 273 -11.51 -1.27 29.15
C SER A 273 -10.00 -1.37 28.87
N LEU A 274 -9.25 -0.38 29.35
CA LEU A 274 -7.79 -0.30 29.28
C LEU A 274 -7.18 -0.72 30.62
N ASP A 275 -6.86 -2.00 30.74
CA ASP A 275 -6.25 -2.53 31.97
C ASP A 275 -4.74 -2.19 32.04
N ASP A 276 -4.08 -2.01 30.90
CA ASP A 276 -2.67 -1.60 30.77
C ASP A 276 -2.55 -0.24 30.06
N TYR A 277 -2.85 0.82 30.81
CA TYR A 277 -2.78 2.19 30.30
C TYR A 277 -1.36 2.61 29.91
N SER A 278 -0.36 2.24 30.70
CA SER A 278 1.05 2.58 30.43
C SER A 278 1.56 1.89 29.17
N GLY A 279 1.26 0.60 28.98
CA GLY A 279 1.57 -0.13 27.76
C GLY A 279 0.86 0.44 26.54
N PHE A 280 -0.37 0.94 26.71
CA PHE A 280 -1.11 1.59 25.63
C PHE A 280 -0.46 2.90 25.19
N LEU A 281 -0.12 3.78 26.13
CA LEU A 281 0.59 5.01 25.80
C LEU A 281 1.96 4.73 25.16
N TYR A 282 2.66 3.70 25.62
CA TYR A 282 3.92 3.26 25.02
C TYR A 282 3.70 2.80 23.56
N ALA A 283 2.70 1.96 23.30
CA ALA A 283 2.37 1.49 21.96
C ALA A 283 1.94 2.65 21.02
N VAL A 284 1.13 3.59 21.51
CA VAL A 284 0.76 4.81 20.77
C VAL A 284 1.98 5.68 20.46
N SER A 285 2.89 5.86 21.42
CA SER A 285 4.13 6.62 21.23
C SER A 285 5.05 5.97 20.20
N LYS A 286 5.21 4.65 20.25
CA LYS A 286 5.95 3.88 19.26
C LYS A 286 5.32 3.95 17.87
N GLY A 287 4.00 3.78 17.79
CA GLY A 287 3.25 4.00 16.57
C GLY A 287 3.48 5.40 16.01
N ARG A 288 3.44 6.44 16.85
CA ARG A 288 3.72 7.81 16.41
C ARG A 288 5.14 7.97 15.87
N GLN A 289 6.16 7.41 16.54
CA GLN A 289 7.55 7.46 16.07
C GLN A 289 7.70 6.79 14.69
N LEU A 290 7.18 5.57 14.54
CA LEU A 290 7.20 4.83 13.28
C LEU A 290 6.58 5.65 12.13
N TRP A 291 5.46 6.33 12.41
CA TRP A 291 4.73 7.07 11.38
C TRP A 291 5.25 8.50 11.12
N ASN A 292 5.98 9.10 12.05
CA ASN A 292 6.61 10.42 11.86
C ASN A 292 7.86 10.33 10.95
N ILE A 293 8.61 9.23 11.03
CA ILE A 293 9.82 8.99 10.22
C ILE A 293 9.46 8.76 8.73
N SER A 294 8.29 8.15 8.47
CA SER A 294 7.89 7.69 7.13
C SER A 294 7.15 8.74 6.26
N GLY A 295 7.27 10.04 6.55
CA GLY A 295 6.93 11.10 5.59
C GLY A 295 5.68 11.94 5.88
N TYR A 296 5.02 11.77 7.01
CA TYR A 296 4.12 12.79 7.54
C TYR A 296 4.77 13.42 8.77
N ASN A 297 5.42 14.58 8.57
CA ASN A 297 5.90 15.44 9.64
C ASN A 297 4.70 16.15 10.31
N LEU A 298 3.70 15.36 10.75
CA LEU A 298 2.46 15.83 11.37
C LEU A 298 2.73 16.39 12.77
N TRP A 299 3.86 15.99 13.37
CA TRP A 299 4.26 16.44 14.68
C TRP A 299 5.76 16.75 14.69
N GLY A 300 6.10 18.04 14.72
CA GLY A 300 7.34 18.46 15.38
C GLY A 300 7.27 18.08 16.86
N ASP A 301 8.43 18.02 17.53
CA ASP A 301 8.50 17.79 18.97
C ASP A 301 7.49 18.71 19.65
N LEU A 302 6.46 18.13 20.28
CA LEU A 302 5.61 18.90 21.18
C LEU A 302 6.54 19.32 22.30
N GLU A 303 6.97 20.58 22.28
CA GLU A 303 7.67 21.21 23.39
C GLU A 303 6.88 20.85 24.64
N VAL A 304 7.50 20.01 25.47
CA VAL A 304 7.03 19.79 26.83
C VAL A 304 7.23 21.15 27.48
N GLU A 305 6.17 21.97 27.56
CA GLU A 305 6.23 23.19 28.37
C GLU A 305 6.69 22.74 29.77
N PRO A 306 7.84 23.23 30.26
CA PRO A 306 8.27 22.88 31.60
C PRO A 306 7.24 23.43 32.57
N ALA A 307 6.92 22.62 33.59
CA ALA A 307 6.00 22.98 34.65
C ALA A 307 6.30 24.41 35.13
N LYS A 308 5.34 25.32 34.95
CA LYS A 308 5.41 26.66 35.53
C LYS A 308 5.40 26.51 37.03
N ASP A 309 6.54 26.73 37.66
CA ASP A 309 6.67 26.91 39.10
C ASP A 309 5.75 28.05 39.53
N TYR A 310 4.63 27.70 40.15
CA TYR A 310 3.81 28.63 40.91
C TYR A 310 4.54 28.92 42.23
N LEU A 311 5.54 29.80 42.19
CA LEU A 311 6.03 30.49 43.37
C LEU A 311 5.58 31.95 43.33
N GLY A 312 4.87 32.32 44.39
CA GLY A 312 3.89 33.39 44.40
C GLY A 312 4.45 34.80 44.37
N THR A 313 3.60 35.71 43.91
CA THR A 313 3.61 37.11 44.34
C THR A 313 2.17 37.56 44.57
N ARG A 314 1.88 37.91 45.82
CA ARG A 314 0.62 38.49 46.30
C ARG A 314 0.47 39.91 45.74
N PRO A 315 -0.72 40.36 45.32
CA PRO A 315 -0.89 41.73 44.82
C PRO A 315 -0.91 42.73 45.98
N PRO A 316 -0.37 43.96 45.80
CA PRO A 316 -0.45 45.01 46.80
C PRO A 316 -1.85 45.63 46.85
N ALA A 317 -2.12 46.24 48.02
CA ALA A 317 -3.41 46.70 48.53
C ALA A 317 -4.19 47.69 47.65
#